data_AF-A0AAW2ELD6-F1
#
_entry.id   AF-A0AAW2ELD6-F1
#
_cell.length_a   1.000
_cell.length_b   1.000
_cell.length_c   1.000
_cell.angle_alpha   90.00
_cell.angle_beta   90.00
_cell.angle_gamma   90.00
#
_symmetry.space_group_name_H-M   'P 1'
#
loop_
_entity.id
_entity.type
_entity.pdbx_description
1 polymer ?
#
loop_
_entity_poly.entity_id
_entity_poly.type
_entity_poly.pdbx_seq_one_letter_code
_entity_poly.pdbx_strand_id
1 'polypeptide(L)'
;MTDKGIDKRLQAYRIYKRFIRILLTICGCSYSSTKSKSTNYSVYVLLMMILYAILNVHMCYFHRHNLPIMMKCIGITISTFGAILKVGTFLTNHNYLTSHHEMLDDLFEEELVRNEKIRMIMFLSLPTTCFLAFTYSAIIIACMLAFYMPTYLLIIHDLCHLNLRTANYTLPVTKGYGYFWTVPNNFLYYFHLLYETNTISFSCLTACGMDSAFGFYVYQFSSTMRAMTFRIMNPPPTEKFSDVLKACVVKHQKLLPYRDMLEHMYGPIVFWHIVTNAVLLCALIYEMSSSVRGYNNAERNVKYSR
;
A
#
# COMPACT_ATOMS: atom_id res chain seq x y z
N MET A 1 20.72 8.18 29.73
CA MET A 1 19.65 8.72 28.86
C MET A 1 18.37 8.61 29.68
N THR A 2 17.74 9.73 30.02
CA THR A 2 16.70 9.82 31.07
C THR A 2 15.44 9.04 30.70
N ASP A 3 14.72 8.55 31.71
CA ASP A 3 13.42 7.83 31.64
C ASP A 3 12.44 8.44 30.61
N LYS A 4 12.39 9.79 30.57
CA LYS A 4 11.64 10.59 29.57
C LYS A 4 11.92 10.26 28.10
N GLY A 5 13.12 9.82 27.75
CA GLY A 5 13.50 9.49 26.37
C GLY A 5 12.93 8.17 25.90
N ILE A 6 12.71 7.23 26.83
CA ILE A 6 12.20 5.89 26.52
C ILE A 6 10.67 5.90 26.44
N ASP A 7 10.02 6.66 27.32
CA ASP A 7 8.58 6.91 27.23
C ASP A 7 8.18 7.52 25.88
N LYS A 8 8.98 8.45 25.36
CA LYS A 8 8.76 9.02 24.02
C LYS A 8 8.84 7.98 22.90
N ARG A 9 9.77 7.03 22.97
CA ARG A 9 9.90 5.96 21.97
C ARG A 9 8.75 4.96 22.05
N LEU A 10 8.33 4.62 23.25
CA LEU A 10 7.15 3.79 23.47
C LEU A 10 5.88 4.46 22.93
N GLN A 11 5.72 5.76 23.16
CA GLN A 11 4.62 6.55 22.59
C GLN A 11 4.67 6.55 21.06
N ALA A 12 5.85 6.75 20.46
CA ALA A 12 6.02 6.71 19.00
C ALA A 12 5.65 5.34 18.42
N TYR A 13 6.02 4.24 19.09
CA TYR A 13 5.63 2.89 18.70
C TYR A 13 4.10 2.71 18.71
N ARG A 14 3.42 3.16 19.78
CA ARG A 14 1.95 3.09 19.88
C ARG A 14 1.26 3.92 18.79
N ILE A 15 1.79 5.10 18.48
CA ILE A 15 1.29 5.93 17.37
C ILE A 15 1.46 5.19 16.04
N TYR A 16 2.62 4.59 15.80
CA TYR A 16 2.89 3.84 14.57
C TYR A 16 1.98 2.61 14.43
N LYS A 17 1.84 1.80 15.48
CA LYS A 17 0.92 0.66 15.54
C LYS A 17 -0.54 1.07 15.25
N ARG A 18 -0.98 2.19 15.85
CA ARG A 18 -2.32 2.75 15.60
C ARG A 18 -2.48 3.22 14.15
N PHE A 19 -1.46 3.87 13.59
CA PHE A 19 -1.45 4.32 12.21
C PHE A 19 -1.62 3.15 11.23
N ILE A 20 -0.83 2.09 11.38
CA ILE A 20 -0.94 0.88 10.55
C ILE A 20 -2.33 0.24 10.68
N ARG A 21 -2.87 0.15 11.90
CA ARG A 21 -4.22 -0.39 12.13
C ARG A 21 -5.31 0.43 11.43
N ILE A 22 -5.21 1.76 11.45
CA ILE A 22 -6.16 2.65 10.77
C ILE A 22 -6.08 2.44 9.26
N LEU A 23 -4.86 2.45 8.68
CA LEU A 23 -4.66 2.21 7.25
C LEU A 23 -5.26 0.88 6.81
N LEU A 24 -4.94 -0.20 7.54
CA LEU A 24 -5.45 -1.54 7.29
C LEU A 24 -6.98 -1.62 7.40
N THR A 25 -7.58 -0.86 8.32
CA THR A 25 -9.04 -0.83 8.45
C THR A 25 -9.70 -0.11 7.28
N ILE A 26 -9.13 1.01 6.82
CA ILE A 26 -9.66 1.78 5.69
C ILE A 26 -9.60 0.98 4.38
N CYS A 27 -8.55 0.18 4.16
CA CYS A 27 -8.45 -0.67 2.97
C CYS A 27 -9.20 -2.00 3.06
N GLY A 28 -9.99 -2.22 4.12
CA GLY A 28 -10.72 -3.47 4.30
C GLY A 28 -9.83 -4.66 4.66
N CYS A 29 -8.61 -4.43 5.14
CA CYS A 29 -7.68 -5.46 5.62
C CYS A 29 -7.57 -5.43 7.16
N SER A 30 -8.69 -5.30 7.88
CA SER A 30 -8.67 -5.23 9.34
C SER A 30 -8.56 -6.61 9.97
N TYR A 31 -7.53 -6.82 10.80
CA TYR A 31 -7.32 -8.06 11.57
C TYR A 31 -8.09 -8.09 12.90
N SER A 32 -9.03 -7.15 13.12
CA SER A 32 -9.80 -7.04 14.36
C SER A 32 -10.58 -8.32 14.68
N SER A 33 -10.60 -8.71 15.95
CA SER A 33 -11.22 -9.95 16.49
C SER A 33 -12.73 -10.08 16.17
N THR A 34 -13.40 -9.00 15.75
CA THR A 34 -14.81 -9.03 15.31
C THR A 34 -14.96 -9.50 13.86
N LYS A 35 -14.75 -10.81 13.66
CA LYS A 35 -14.73 -11.52 12.37
C LYS A 35 -15.85 -11.09 11.39
N SER A 36 -17.11 -11.08 11.82
CA SER A 36 -18.24 -10.87 10.91
C SER A 36 -18.25 -9.51 10.19
N LYS A 37 -17.93 -8.41 10.87
CA LYS A 37 -18.01 -7.07 10.28
C LYS A 37 -16.82 -6.74 9.39
N SER A 38 -15.61 -7.16 9.80
CA SER A 38 -14.38 -6.92 9.05
C SER A 38 -14.41 -7.67 7.72
N THR A 39 -14.69 -8.97 7.75
CA THR A 39 -14.65 -9.83 6.56
C THR A 39 -15.70 -9.42 5.51
N ASN A 40 -16.89 -9.00 5.93
CA ASN A 40 -17.92 -8.52 5.01
C ASN A 40 -17.49 -7.23 4.28
N TYR A 41 -16.83 -6.31 4.98
CA TYR A 41 -16.30 -5.10 4.36
C TYR A 41 -15.15 -5.41 3.38
N SER A 42 -14.25 -6.32 3.73
CA SER A 42 -13.18 -6.80 2.82
C SER A 42 -13.74 -7.37 1.52
N VAL A 43 -14.80 -8.19 1.60
CA VAL A 43 -15.46 -8.80 0.43
C VAL A 43 -16.08 -7.73 -0.47
N TYR A 44 -16.72 -6.72 0.13
CA TYR A 44 -17.26 -5.59 -0.63
C TYR A 44 -16.16 -4.81 -1.37
N VAL A 45 -15.07 -4.47 -0.69
CA VAL A 45 -13.92 -3.78 -1.30
C VAL A 45 -13.32 -4.62 -2.43
N LEU A 46 -13.16 -5.94 -2.23
CA LEU A 46 -12.64 -6.85 -3.23
C LEU A 46 -13.55 -6.91 -4.47
N LEU A 47 -14.86 -7.02 -4.30
CA LEU A 47 -15.83 -7.03 -5.40
C LEU A 47 -15.76 -5.73 -6.21
N MET A 48 -15.69 -4.58 -5.54
CA MET A 48 -15.55 -3.28 -6.19
C MET A 48 -14.26 -3.18 -7.02
N MET A 49 -13.14 -3.70 -6.49
CA MET A 49 -11.88 -3.77 -7.23
C MET A 49 -11.94 -4.70 -8.44
N ILE A 50 -12.62 -5.85 -8.34
CA ILE A 50 -12.80 -6.78 -9.47
C ILE A 50 -13.60 -6.11 -10.59
N LEU A 51 -14.72 -5.45 -10.26
CA LEU A 51 -15.52 -4.70 -11.24
C LEU A 51 -14.69 -3.61 -11.91
N TYR A 52 -13.87 -2.90 -11.14
CA TYR A 52 -12.98 -1.88 -11.66
C TYR A 52 -11.86 -2.48 -12.53
N ALA A 53 -11.32 -3.64 -12.20
CA ALA A 53 -10.34 -4.33 -13.05
C ALA A 53 -10.96 -4.70 -14.41
N ILE A 54 -12.21 -5.20 -14.44
CA ILE A 54 -12.93 -5.50 -15.68
C ILE A 54 -13.08 -4.23 -16.53
N LEU A 55 -13.48 -3.11 -15.92
CA LEU A 55 -13.58 -1.82 -16.60
C LEU A 55 -12.22 -1.37 -17.19
N ASN A 56 -11.13 -1.52 -16.43
CA ASN A 56 -9.80 -1.13 -16.91
C ASN A 56 -9.29 -2.03 -18.04
N VAL A 57 -9.59 -3.33 -18.02
CA VAL A 57 -9.28 -4.25 -19.12
C VAL A 57 -10.06 -3.87 -20.38
N HIS A 58 -11.35 -3.55 -20.24
CA HIS A 58 -12.16 -3.04 -21.34
C HIS A 58 -11.56 -1.74 -21.92
N MET A 59 -11.09 -0.85 -21.05
CA MET A 59 -10.42 0.38 -21.45
C MET A 59 -9.13 0.17 -22.23
N CYS A 60 -8.32 -0.81 -21.81
CA CYS A 60 -7.13 -1.22 -22.56
C CYS A 60 -7.51 -1.68 -23.97
N TYR A 61 -8.56 -2.49 -24.09
CA TYR A 61 -9.04 -3.00 -25.38
C TYR A 61 -9.59 -1.89 -26.29
N PHE A 62 -10.35 -0.94 -25.73
CA PHE A 62 -10.90 0.19 -26.47
C PHE A 62 -9.79 1.09 -27.03
N HIS A 63 -8.76 1.38 -26.22
CA HIS A 63 -7.64 2.24 -26.60
C HIS A 63 -6.50 1.51 -27.32
N ARG A 64 -6.69 0.27 -27.78
CA ARG A 64 -5.62 -0.56 -28.39
C ARG A 64 -4.89 0.10 -29.57
N HIS A 65 -5.55 1.01 -30.27
CA HIS A 65 -4.97 1.74 -31.41
C HIS A 65 -4.18 2.99 -31.00
N ASN A 66 -4.33 3.46 -29.76
CA ASN A 66 -3.59 4.57 -29.18
C ASN A 66 -2.66 4.06 -28.07
N LEU A 67 -1.46 3.61 -28.47
CA LEU A 67 -0.49 2.98 -27.58
C LEU A 67 -0.20 3.81 -26.31
N PRO A 68 0.03 5.14 -26.37
CA PRO A 68 0.25 5.93 -25.15
C PRO A 68 -0.89 5.86 -24.13
N ILE A 69 -2.15 5.88 -24.58
CA ILE A 69 -3.30 5.79 -23.69
C ILE A 69 -3.47 4.35 -23.19
N MET A 70 -3.31 3.37 -24.08
CA MET A 70 -3.37 1.95 -23.73
C MET A 70 -2.35 1.59 -22.63
N MET A 71 -1.10 2.05 -22.73
CA MET A 71 -0.08 1.76 -21.72
C MET A 71 -0.42 2.33 -20.34
N LYS A 72 -1.06 3.51 -20.29
CA LYS A 72 -1.57 4.08 -19.03
C LYS A 72 -2.68 3.21 -18.44
N CYS A 73 -3.63 2.75 -19.26
CA CYS A 73 -4.68 1.83 -18.83
C CYS A 73 -4.12 0.49 -18.34
N ILE A 74 -3.08 -0.05 -19.01
CA ILE A 74 -2.39 -1.27 -18.59
C ILE A 74 -1.75 -1.07 -17.21
N GLY A 75 -1.09 0.07 -16.98
CA GLY A 75 -0.51 0.37 -15.67
C GLY A 75 -1.55 0.40 -14.54
N ILE A 76 -2.71 1.04 -14.78
CA ILE A 76 -3.83 1.06 -13.82
C ILE A 76 -4.39 -0.35 -13.60
N THR A 77 -4.54 -1.13 -14.67
CA THR A 77 -5.04 -2.52 -14.63
C THR A 77 -4.13 -3.40 -13.78
N ILE A 78 -2.83 -3.39 -14.06
CA ILE A 78 -1.81 -4.17 -13.34
C ILE A 78 -1.77 -3.78 -11.85
N SER A 79 -1.88 -2.48 -11.56
CA SER A 79 -1.94 -1.97 -10.18
C SER A 79 -3.19 -2.45 -9.45
N THR A 80 -4.34 -2.47 -10.14
CA THR A 80 -5.62 -2.96 -9.59
C THR A 80 -5.54 -4.46 -9.30
N PHE A 81 -4.95 -5.26 -10.20
CA PHE A 81 -4.69 -6.68 -9.94
C PHE A 81 -3.78 -6.89 -8.72
N GLY A 82 -2.78 -6.03 -8.52
CA GLY A 82 -1.97 -6.04 -7.31
C GLY A 82 -2.76 -5.77 -6.04
N ALA A 83 -3.70 -4.83 -6.07
CA ALA A 83 -4.61 -4.56 -4.96
C ALA A 83 -5.54 -5.76 -4.68
N ILE A 84 -6.12 -6.37 -5.71
CA ILE A 84 -6.94 -7.58 -5.61
C ILE A 84 -6.15 -8.72 -4.97
N LEU A 85 -4.90 -8.94 -5.40
CA LEU A 85 -4.03 -9.97 -4.84
C LEU A 85 -3.72 -9.69 -3.37
N LYS A 86 -3.47 -8.43 -2.99
CA LYS A 86 -3.24 -8.02 -1.59
C LYS A 86 -4.46 -8.28 -0.71
N VAL A 87 -5.65 -7.79 -1.10
CA VAL A 87 -6.90 -8.00 -0.33
C VAL A 87 -7.32 -9.48 -0.31
N GLY A 88 -7.20 -10.18 -1.44
CA GLY A 88 -7.55 -11.59 -1.56
C GLY A 88 -6.66 -12.50 -0.70
N THR A 89 -5.35 -12.25 -0.69
CA THR A 89 -4.40 -12.97 0.18
C THR A 89 -4.71 -12.72 1.65
N PHE A 90 -5.03 -11.48 2.03
CA PHE A 90 -5.45 -11.14 3.38
C PHE A 90 -6.73 -11.87 3.77
N LEU A 91 -7.75 -11.87 2.90
CA LEU A 91 -9.05 -12.49 3.15
C LEU A 91 -8.94 -14.00 3.35
N THR A 92 -8.18 -14.66 2.48
CA THR A 92 -7.97 -16.12 2.50
C THR A 92 -7.24 -16.54 3.77
N ASN A 93 -6.22 -15.77 4.16
CA ASN A 93 -5.37 -16.08 5.32
C ASN A 93 -5.80 -15.33 6.59
N HIS A 94 -7.01 -14.76 6.65
CA HIS A 94 -7.41 -13.85 7.74
C HIS A 94 -7.22 -14.47 9.13
N ASN A 95 -7.75 -15.68 9.37
CA ASN A 95 -7.63 -16.33 10.68
C ASN A 95 -6.18 -16.64 11.05
N TYR A 96 -5.40 -17.06 10.04
CA TYR A 96 -3.98 -17.37 10.18
C TYR A 96 -3.16 -16.10 10.48
N LEU A 97 -3.47 -14.98 9.83
CA LEU A 97 -2.85 -13.68 10.06
C LEU A 97 -3.18 -13.11 11.44
N THR A 98 -4.45 -13.17 11.86
CA THR A 98 -4.85 -12.69 13.19
C THR A 98 -4.13 -13.46 14.29
N SER A 99 -4.09 -14.79 14.21
CA SER A 99 -3.44 -15.61 15.26
C SER A 99 -1.93 -15.36 15.34
N HIS A 100 -1.25 -15.22 14.20
CA HIS A 100 0.19 -14.95 14.18
C HIS A 100 0.53 -13.51 14.57
N HIS A 101 -0.33 -12.55 14.24
CA HIS A 101 -0.18 -11.17 14.68
C HIS A 101 -0.28 -11.06 16.21
N GLU A 102 -1.31 -11.67 16.82
CA GLU A 102 -1.47 -11.69 18.27
C GLU A 102 -0.27 -12.34 18.96
N MET A 103 0.16 -13.51 18.46
CA MET A 103 1.34 -14.21 18.99
C MET A 103 2.61 -13.36 18.91
N LEU A 104 2.88 -12.69 17.79
CA LEU A 104 4.07 -11.84 17.66
C LEU A 104 3.98 -10.59 18.54
N ASP A 105 2.80 -9.98 18.61
CA ASP A 105 2.56 -8.80 19.44
C ASP A 105 2.80 -9.13 20.92
N ASP A 106 2.32 -10.29 21.38
CA ASP A 106 2.57 -10.79 22.73
C ASP A 106 4.06 -11.03 22.98
N LEU A 107 4.77 -11.68 22.05
CA LEU A 107 6.22 -11.91 22.19
C LEU A 107 7.02 -10.61 22.24
N PHE A 108 6.61 -9.61 21.47
CA PHE A 108 7.23 -8.30 21.39
C PHE A 108 6.98 -7.50 22.68
N GLU A 109 5.73 -7.44 23.15
CA GLU A 109 5.36 -6.77 24.40
C GLU A 109 6.01 -7.46 25.62
N GLU A 110 6.17 -8.79 25.61
CA GLU A 110 6.89 -9.53 26.65
C GLU A 110 8.35 -9.06 26.79
N GLU A 111 9.07 -8.88 25.69
CA GLU A 111 10.45 -8.34 25.73
C GLU A 111 10.48 -6.85 26.12
N LEU A 112 9.44 -6.12 25.76
CA LEU A 112 9.31 -4.70 26.06
C LEU A 112 9.21 -4.41 27.57
N VAL A 113 8.46 -5.22 28.30
CA VAL A 113 8.23 -5.05 29.75
C VAL A 113 9.41 -5.54 30.59
N ARG A 114 10.26 -6.43 30.05
CA ARG A 114 11.28 -7.15 30.82
C ARG A 114 12.46 -6.29 31.27
N ASN A 115 13.05 -5.48 30.38
CA ASN A 115 14.26 -4.73 30.70
C ASN A 115 14.40 -3.44 29.87
N GLU A 116 14.74 -2.34 30.54
CA GLU A 116 14.95 -1.02 29.92
C GLU A 116 16.03 -1.03 28.82
N LYS A 117 17.13 -1.77 29.03
CA LYS A 117 18.22 -1.89 28.04
C LYS A 117 17.77 -2.66 26.80
N ILE A 118 17.01 -3.75 26.98
CA ILE A 118 16.45 -4.54 25.88
C ILE A 118 15.47 -3.68 25.08
N ARG A 119 14.58 -2.97 25.77
CA ARG A 119 13.63 -2.03 25.18
C ARG A 119 14.32 -0.97 24.33
N MET A 120 15.43 -0.40 24.80
CA MET A 120 16.21 0.58 24.01
C MET A 120 16.74 -0.02 22.71
N ILE A 121 17.24 -1.26 22.76
CA ILE A 121 17.79 -1.97 21.60
C ILE A 121 16.70 -2.32 20.58
N MET A 122 15.53 -2.75 21.05
CA MET A 122 14.36 -3.04 20.21
C MET A 122 13.83 -1.78 19.50
N PHE A 123 13.91 -0.63 20.17
CA PHE A 123 13.50 0.66 19.60
C PHE A 123 14.57 1.34 18.75
N LEU A 124 15.75 0.74 18.55
CA LEU A 124 16.82 1.39 17.80
C LEU A 124 16.43 1.63 16.32
N SER A 125 15.73 0.69 15.71
CA SER A 125 15.26 0.76 14.31
C SER A 125 13.91 1.48 14.15
N LEU A 126 13.19 1.75 15.25
CA LEU A 126 11.84 2.33 15.21
C LEU A 126 11.77 3.67 14.47
N PRO A 127 12.66 4.66 14.72
CA PRO A 127 12.58 5.95 14.04
C PRO A 127 12.69 5.83 12.52
N THR A 128 13.59 4.95 12.05
CA THR A 128 13.79 4.70 10.61
C THR A 128 12.56 4.05 9.99
N THR A 129 12.00 3.01 10.62
CA THR A 129 10.79 2.34 10.11
C THR A 129 9.59 3.29 10.09
N CYS A 130 9.38 4.07 11.15
CA CYS A 130 8.32 5.08 11.20
C CYS A 130 8.50 6.13 10.10
N PHE A 131 9.70 6.67 9.94
CA PHE A 131 10.00 7.68 8.91
C PHE A 131 9.69 7.14 7.52
N LEU A 132 10.14 5.93 7.18
CA LEU A 132 9.86 5.29 5.89
C LEU A 132 8.35 5.10 5.66
N ALA A 133 7.60 4.60 6.65
CA ALA A 133 6.16 4.38 6.50
C ALA A 133 5.37 5.69 6.34
N PHE A 134 5.68 6.71 7.15
CA PHE A 134 5.00 8.01 7.07
C PHE A 134 5.35 8.77 5.80
N THR A 135 6.61 8.78 5.38
CA THR A 135 7.03 9.42 4.12
C THR A 135 6.41 8.73 2.92
N TYR A 136 6.42 7.40 2.86
CA TYR A 136 5.74 6.65 1.81
C TYR A 136 4.26 6.98 1.74
N SER A 137 3.57 6.99 2.89
CA SER A 137 2.14 7.34 2.95
C SER A 137 1.87 8.78 2.52
N ALA A 138 2.71 9.73 2.91
CA ALA A 138 2.60 11.13 2.50
C ALA A 138 2.79 11.29 0.98
N ILE A 139 3.77 10.59 0.39
CA ILE A 139 4.00 10.58 -1.06
C ILE A 139 2.78 10.02 -1.79
N ILE A 140 2.23 8.89 -1.35
CA ILE A 140 1.02 8.31 -1.96
C ILE A 140 -0.14 9.29 -1.88
N ILE A 141 -0.40 9.91 -0.73
CA ILE A 141 -1.47 10.91 -0.57
C ILE A 141 -1.24 12.10 -1.51
N ALA A 142 -0.01 12.61 -1.63
CA ALA A 142 0.32 13.72 -2.52
C ALA A 142 0.09 13.34 -3.99
N CYS A 143 0.50 12.14 -4.42
CA CYS A 143 0.27 11.63 -5.77
C CYS A 143 -1.24 11.48 -6.07
N MET A 144 -2.02 10.99 -5.09
CA MET A 144 -3.47 10.87 -5.21
C MET A 144 -4.15 12.22 -5.39
N LEU A 145 -3.76 13.21 -4.58
CA LEU A 145 -4.25 14.58 -4.72
C LEU A 145 -3.89 15.14 -6.10
N ALA A 146 -2.63 15.05 -6.51
CA ALA A 146 -2.18 15.53 -7.82
C ALA A 146 -2.92 14.87 -9.00
N PHE A 147 -3.25 13.58 -8.89
CA PHE A 147 -4.01 12.86 -9.89
C PHE A 147 -5.45 13.38 -10.02
N TYR A 148 -6.10 13.71 -8.90
CA TYR A 148 -7.48 14.19 -8.88
C TYR A 148 -7.62 15.69 -9.18
N MET A 149 -6.62 16.51 -8.86
CA MET A 149 -6.71 17.98 -8.98
C MET A 149 -7.30 18.46 -10.31
N PRO A 150 -6.88 17.99 -11.50
CA PRO A 150 -7.39 18.50 -12.77
C PRO A 150 -8.91 18.32 -12.91
N THR A 151 -9.43 17.14 -12.58
CA THR A 151 -10.86 16.84 -12.72
C THR A 151 -11.70 17.69 -11.75
N TYR A 152 -11.27 17.85 -10.50
CA TYR A 152 -12.03 18.64 -9.52
C TYR A 152 -11.92 20.14 -9.76
N LEU A 153 -10.78 20.66 -10.21
CA LEU A 153 -10.64 22.08 -10.57
C LEU A 153 -11.56 22.46 -11.72
N LEU A 154 -11.69 21.60 -12.75
CA LEU A 154 -12.63 21.83 -13.86
C LEU A 154 -14.09 21.87 -13.38
N ILE A 155 -14.47 20.96 -12.47
CA ILE A 155 -15.82 20.94 -11.89
C ILE A 155 -16.09 22.20 -11.06
N ILE A 156 -15.13 22.63 -10.23
CA ILE A 156 -15.28 23.83 -9.39
C ILE A 156 -15.36 25.09 -10.24
N HIS A 157 -14.47 25.24 -11.24
CA HIS A 157 -14.48 26.37 -12.15
C HIS A 157 -15.83 26.51 -12.85
N ASP A 158 -16.38 25.40 -13.34
CA ASP A 158 -17.67 25.38 -14.03
C ASP A 158 -18.85 25.73 -13.10
N LEU A 159 -18.88 25.17 -11.88
CA LEU A 159 -19.88 25.54 -10.86
C LEU A 159 -19.81 27.02 -10.45
N CYS A 160 -18.61 27.60 -10.38
CA CYS A 160 -18.40 29.00 -10.02
C CYS A 160 -18.76 29.97 -11.15
N HIS A 161 -18.59 29.58 -12.42
CA HIS A 161 -18.74 30.50 -13.55
C HIS A 161 -20.09 30.43 -14.29
N LEU A 162 -21.03 29.55 -13.90
CA LEU A 162 -22.45 29.47 -14.37
C LEU A 162 -22.66 29.46 -15.91
N ASN A 163 -21.58 29.39 -16.70
CA ASN A 163 -21.56 29.50 -18.14
C ASN A 163 -20.55 28.49 -18.67
N LEU A 164 -21.04 27.32 -19.07
CA LEU A 164 -20.80 26.64 -20.34
C LEU A 164 -21.30 25.20 -20.20
N ARG A 165 -22.55 24.97 -20.62
CA ARG A 165 -23.26 23.68 -20.69
C ARG A 165 -22.58 22.63 -21.62
N THR A 166 -21.31 22.81 -21.95
CA THR A 166 -20.52 22.07 -22.95
C THR A 166 -19.04 21.94 -22.57
N ALA A 167 -18.68 22.06 -21.28
CA ALA A 167 -17.37 21.58 -20.83
C ALA A 167 -17.40 20.05 -20.79
N ASN A 168 -16.63 19.39 -21.67
CA ASN A 168 -16.47 17.93 -21.70
C ASN A 168 -15.89 17.43 -20.37
N TYR A 169 -16.76 17.13 -19.39
CA TYR A 169 -16.32 16.62 -18.09
C TYR A 169 -15.67 15.25 -18.28
N THR A 170 -14.35 15.23 -18.17
CA THR A 170 -13.56 14.02 -18.35
C THR A 170 -13.35 13.38 -17.00
N LEU A 171 -13.96 12.20 -16.81
CA LEU A 171 -13.69 11.31 -15.68
C LEU A 171 -12.17 11.06 -15.55
N PRO A 172 -11.63 10.92 -14.31
CA PRO A 172 -10.19 10.86 -14.07
C PRO A 172 -9.48 9.76 -14.87
N VAL A 173 -10.16 8.63 -15.07
CA VAL A 173 -9.60 7.49 -15.81
C VAL A 173 -10.28 7.31 -17.15
N THR A 174 -11.62 7.22 -17.16
CA THR A 174 -12.33 6.84 -18.38
C THR A 174 -12.57 8.00 -19.35
N LYS A 175 -12.31 9.24 -18.93
CA LYS A 175 -12.54 10.45 -19.72
C LYS A 175 -13.95 10.52 -20.35
N GLY A 176 -14.94 9.84 -19.77
CA GLY A 176 -16.32 9.78 -20.28
C GLY A 176 -16.59 8.78 -21.42
N TYR A 177 -15.56 8.17 -22.02
CA TYR A 177 -15.69 7.27 -23.19
C TYR A 177 -15.37 5.81 -22.89
N GLY A 178 -15.12 5.49 -21.63
CA GLY A 178 -14.52 4.23 -21.23
C GLY A 178 -15.40 3.15 -20.63
N TYR A 179 -16.63 3.53 -20.28
CA TYR A 179 -17.63 2.59 -19.79
C TYR A 179 -18.21 1.77 -20.95
N PHE A 180 -18.90 0.68 -20.63
CA PHE A 180 -19.71 -0.08 -21.59
C PHE A 180 -20.84 0.75 -22.23
N TRP A 181 -21.09 1.96 -21.71
CA TRP A 181 -22.04 2.95 -22.20
C TRP A 181 -21.44 4.36 -22.15
N THR A 182 -21.98 5.26 -22.95
CA THR A 182 -21.65 6.69 -22.87
C THR A 182 -22.18 7.27 -21.56
N VAL A 183 -21.30 7.87 -20.76
CA VAL A 183 -21.68 8.46 -19.48
C VAL A 183 -22.56 9.70 -19.74
N PRO A 184 -23.82 9.72 -19.26
CA PRO A 184 -24.70 10.85 -19.49
C PRO A 184 -24.29 12.07 -18.64
N ASN A 185 -24.48 13.29 -19.17
CA ASN A 185 -24.16 14.56 -18.50
C ASN A 185 -25.15 14.93 -17.37
N ASN A 186 -25.78 13.94 -16.73
CA ASN A 186 -26.78 14.10 -15.68
C ASN A 186 -26.19 13.69 -14.31
N PHE A 187 -27.04 13.55 -13.29
CA PHE A 187 -26.64 13.12 -11.94
C PHE A 187 -25.78 11.83 -11.91
N LEU A 188 -25.99 10.93 -12.86
CA LEU A 188 -25.20 9.71 -13.06
C LEU A 188 -23.71 9.98 -13.28
N TYR A 189 -23.32 11.13 -13.85
CA TYR A 189 -21.92 11.53 -13.98
C TYR A 189 -21.23 11.61 -12.62
N TYR A 190 -21.87 12.25 -11.63
CA TYR A 190 -21.30 12.37 -10.28
C TYR A 190 -21.17 11.01 -9.59
N PHE A 191 -22.09 10.08 -9.87
CA PHE A 191 -21.97 8.70 -9.39
C PHE A 191 -20.75 7.99 -9.98
N HIS A 192 -20.54 8.09 -11.29
CA HIS A 192 -19.35 7.53 -11.95
C HIS A 192 -18.05 8.18 -11.46
N LEU A 193 -18.04 9.49 -11.24
CA LEU A 193 -16.91 10.22 -10.67
C LEU A 193 -16.58 9.72 -9.26
N LEU A 194 -17.58 9.63 -8.38
CA LEU A 194 -17.40 9.10 -7.03
C LEU A 194 -16.93 7.64 -7.06
N TYR A 195 -17.45 6.82 -7.98
CA TYR A 195 -17.05 5.44 -8.12
C TYR A 195 -15.57 5.29 -8.55
N GLU A 196 -15.13 6.03 -9.58
CA GLU A 196 -13.73 6.01 -10.03
C GLU A 196 -12.79 6.53 -8.92
N THR A 197 -13.10 7.69 -8.33
CA THR A 197 -12.30 8.27 -7.24
C THR A 197 -12.21 7.32 -6.05
N ASN A 198 -13.31 6.71 -5.62
CA ASN A 198 -13.27 5.79 -4.49
C ASN A 198 -12.45 4.53 -4.81
N THR A 199 -12.61 3.95 -6.00
CA THR A 199 -11.93 2.68 -6.31
C THR A 199 -10.42 2.86 -6.48
N ILE A 200 -9.99 3.94 -7.12
CA ILE A 200 -8.56 4.30 -7.22
C ILE A 200 -8.01 4.59 -5.82
N SER A 201 -8.75 5.31 -4.98
CA SER A 201 -8.36 5.58 -3.59
C SER A 201 -8.20 4.32 -2.77
N PHE A 202 -9.16 3.40 -2.83
CA PHE A 202 -9.05 2.12 -2.14
C PHE A 202 -7.87 1.30 -2.67
N SER A 203 -7.62 1.27 -3.98
CA SER A 203 -6.45 0.58 -4.56
C SER A 203 -5.13 1.13 -4.01
N CYS A 204 -4.95 2.45 -4.03
CA CYS A 204 -3.72 3.10 -3.55
C CYS A 204 -3.55 2.98 -2.03
N LEU A 205 -4.63 3.14 -1.26
CA LEU A 205 -4.62 2.95 0.19
C LEU A 205 -4.34 1.51 0.59
N THR A 206 -4.84 0.54 -0.18
CA THR A 206 -4.53 -0.89 0.02
C THR A 206 -3.05 -1.16 -0.22
N ALA A 207 -2.48 -0.64 -1.30
CA ALA A 207 -1.06 -0.78 -1.56
C ALA A 207 -0.24 -0.16 -0.41
N CYS A 208 -0.55 1.08 -0.04
CA CYS A 208 0.13 1.80 1.03
C CYS A 208 0.04 1.07 2.39
N GLY A 209 -1.17 0.64 2.77
CA GLY A 209 -1.45 -0.02 4.03
C GLY A 209 -0.78 -1.37 4.16
N MET A 210 -0.87 -2.22 3.13
CA MET A 210 -0.28 -3.56 3.16
C MET A 210 1.24 -3.54 3.13
N ASP A 211 1.85 -2.63 2.36
CA ASP A 211 3.31 -2.49 2.27
C ASP A 211 3.87 -1.89 3.58
N SER A 212 3.15 -0.94 4.19
CA SER A 212 3.52 -0.40 5.51
C SER A 212 3.34 -1.42 6.63
N ALA A 213 2.30 -2.27 6.55
CA ALA A 213 2.08 -3.36 7.48
C ALA A 213 3.19 -4.41 7.39
N PHE A 214 3.64 -4.77 6.18
CA PHE A 214 4.81 -5.62 5.99
C PHE A 214 6.04 -5.05 6.69
N GLY A 215 6.32 -3.75 6.49
CA GLY A 215 7.44 -3.08 7.17
C GLY A 215 7.33 -3.13 8.69
N PHE A 216 6.13 -2.93 9.24
CA PHE A 216 5.86 -3.06 10.68
C PHE A 216 6.11 -4.48 11.20
N TYR A 217 5.66 -5.48 10.45
CA TYR A 217 5.84 -6.89 10.75
C TYR A 217 7.30 -7.34 10.73
N VAL A 218 8.06 -6.89 9.73
CA VAL A 218 9.51 -7.11 9.65
C VAL A 218 10.22 -6.40 10.81
N TYR A 219 9.78 -5.20 11.17
CA TYR A 219 10.31 -4.48 12.33
C TYR A 219 10.10 -5.25 13.65
N GLN A 220 8.88 -5.72 13.95
CA GLN A 220 8.60 -6.47 15.17
C GLN A 220 9.44 -7.76 15.26
N PHE A 221 9.56 -8.49 14.14
CA PHE A 221 10.38 -9.70 14.06
C PHE A 221 11.87 -9.40 14.28
N SER A 222 12.43 -8.44 13.51
CA SER A 222 13.84 -8.08 13.59
C SER A 222 14.21 -7.53 14.97
N SER A 223 13.34 -6.74 15.59
CA SER A 223 13.58 -6.20 16.92
C SER A 223 13.55 -7.27 18.00
N THR A 224 12.63 -8.25 17.90
CA THR A 224 12.59 -9.39 18.81
C THR A 224 13.85 -10.26 18.66
N MET A 225 14.30 -10.53 17.43
CA MET A 225 15.58 -11.21 17.18
C MET A 225 16.76 -10.45 17.80
N ARG A 226 16.79 -9.12 17.66
CA ARG A 226 17.84 -8.28 18.24
C ARG A 226 17.86 -8.33 19.77
N ALA A 227 16.69 -8.35 20.40
CA ALA A 227 16.55 -8.53 21.85
C ALA A 227 17.15 -9.87 22.29
N MET A 228 16.82 -10.96 21.59
CA MET A 228 17.38 -12.28 21.87
C MET A 228 18.90 -12.32 21.70
N THR A 229 19.44 -11.76 20.61
CA THR A 229 20.89 -11.67 20.40
C THR A 229 21.58 -10.91 21.52
N PHE A 230 21.01 -9.78 21.96
CA PHE A 230 21.57 -9.02 23.07
C PHE A 230 21.60 -9.83 24.37
N ARG A 231 20.54 -10.60 24.67
CA ARG A 231 20.48 -11.47 25.85
C ARG A 231 21.52 -12.59 25.83
N ILE A 232 21.77 -13.18 24.66
CA ILE A 232 22.80 -14.22 24.51
C ILE A 232 24.20 -13.63 24.71
N MET A 233 24.46 -12.44 24.15
CA MET A 233 25.76 -11.77 24.25
C MET A 233 26.02 -11.16 25.63
N ASN A 234 24.97 -10.83 26.38
CA ASN A 234 25.03 -10.19 27.69
C ASN A 234 24.09 -10.91 28.67
N PRO A 235 24.38 -12.16 29.05
CA PRO A 235 23.54 -12.90 29.96
C PRO A 235 23.45 -12.18 31.32
N PRO A 236 22.28 -12.16 31.98
CA PRO A 236 22.17 -11.58 33.31
C PRO A 236 23.08 -12.32 34.29
N PRO A 237 23.76 -11.62 35.21
CA PRO A 237 24.63 -12.27 36.19
C PRO A 237 23.87 -13.20 37.16
N THR A 238 22.54 -13.06 37.23
CA THR A 238 21.63 -13.84 38.08
C THR A 238 21.09 -15.11 37.40
N GLU A 239 21.20 -15.24 36.08
CA GLU A 239 20.65 -16.36 35.31
C GLU A 239 21.78 -17.25 34.79
N LYS A 240 21.61 -18.58 34.83
CA LYS A 240 22.55 -19.49 34.19
C LYS A 240 22.45 -19.31 32.67
N PHE A 241 23.59 -19.26 31.98
CA PHE A 241 23.62 -19.13 30.52
C PHE A 241 22.80 -20.21 29.81
N SER A 242 22.80 -21.45 30.31
CA SER A 242 21.98 -22.55 29.79
C SER A 242 20.49 -22.23 29.79
N ASP A 243 19.98 -21.54 30.83
CA ASP A 243 18.57 -21.19 30.95
C ASP A 243 18.21 -20.05 29.99
N VAL A 244 19.11 -19.07 29.83
CA VAL A 244 18.99 -17.99 28.82
C VAL A 244 18.94 -18.58 27.42
N LEU A 245 19.87 -19.48 27.10
CA LEU A 245 19.95 -20.13 25.79
C LEU A 245 18.70 -20.95 25.50
N LYS A 246 18.23 -21.77 26.47
CA LYS A 246 17.00 -22.55 26.33
C LYS A 246 15.79 -21.66 26.08
N ALA A 247 15.66 -20.55 26.81
CA ALA A 247 14.58 -19.58 26.61
C ALA A 247 14.64 -18.94 25.21
N CYS A 248 15.83 -18.55 24.74
CA CYS A 248 16.02 -18.01 23.39
C CYS A 248 15.70 -19.04 22.29
N VAL A 249 16.08 -20.31 22.45
CA VAL A 249 15.75 -21.37 21.50
C VAL A 249 14.24 -21.59 21.42
N VAL A 250 13.54 -21.70 22.55
CA VAL A 250 12.08 -21.84 22.59
C VAL A 250 11.41 -20.63 21.92
N LYS A 251 11.91 -19.42 22.15
CA LYS A 251 11.37 -18.19 21.54
C LYS A 251 11.64 -18.12 20.04
N HIS A 252 12.83 -18.53 19.59
CA HIS A 252 13.15 -18.64 18.17
C HIS A 252 12.24 -19.66 17.46
N GLN A 253 11.97 -20.81 18.09
CA GLN A 253 11.01 -21.80 17.56
C GLN A 253 9.60 -21.21 17.40
N LYS A 254 9.15 -20.35 18.33
CA LYS A 254 7.86 -19.64 18.20
C LYS A 254 7.85 -18.59 17.07
N LEU A 255 9.01 -18.05 16.70
CA LEU A 255 9.16 -17.07 15.62
C LEU A 255 9.23 -17.72 14.23
N LEU A 256 9.60 -19.00 14.11
CA LEU A 256 9.68 -19.70 12.82
C LEU A 256 8.33 -19.72 12.07
N PRO A 257 7.19 -20.10 12.69
CA PRO A 257 5.88 -20.04 12.03
C PRO A 257 5.53 -18.65 11.50
N TYR A 258 5.97 -17.59 12.17
CA TYR A 258 5.74 -16.22 11.73
C TYR A 258 6.56 -15.86 10.49
N ARG A 259 7.80 -16.34 10.39
CA ARG A 259 8.60 -16.22 9.17
C ARG A 259 7.90 -16.92 8.00
N ASP A 260 7.46 -18.16 8.21
CA ASP A 260 6.78 -18.95 7.17
C ASP A 260 5.48 -18.27 6.72
N MET A 261 4.74 -17.70 7.68
CA MET A 261 3.56 -16.91 7.43
C MET A 261 3.84 -15.65 6.60
N LEU A 262 4.88 -14.89 6.94
CA LEU A 262 5.30 -13.74 6.16
C LEU A 262 5.72 -14.13 4.74
N GLU A 263 6.46 -15.21 4.59
CA GLU A 263 6.91 -15.72 3.29
C GLU A 263 5.72 -16.17 2.42
N HIS A 264 4.78 -16.91 3.01
CA HIS A 264 3.58 -17.37 2.31
C HIS A 264 2.66 -16.22 1.86
N MET A 265 2.46 -15.21 2.71
CA MET A 265 1.58 -14.09 2.40
C MET A 265 2.22 -13.05 1.48
N TYR A 266 3.45 -12.64 1.79
CA TYR A 266 4.10 -11.54 1.07
C TYR A 266 4.96 -12.02 -0.09
N GLY A 267 5.36 -13.29 -0.15
CA GLY A 267 6.10 -13.85 -1.29
C GLY A 267 5.41 -13.59 -2.64
N PRO A 268 4.14 -13.98 -2.82
CA PRO A 268 3.39 -13.70 -4.05
C PRO A 268 3.22 -12.20 -4.31
N ILE A 269 3.02 -11.38 -3.27
CA ILE A 269 2.88 -9.92 -3.38
C ILE A 269 4.16 -9.29 -3.90
N VAL A 270 5.31 -9.67 -3.35
CA VAL A 270 6.63 -9.17 -3.76
C VAL A 270 6.96 -9.63 -5.17
N PHE A 271 6.69 -10.90 -5.49
CA PHE A 271 6.86 -11.42 -6.84
C PHE A 271 6.03 -10.64 -7.86
N TRP A 272 4.75 -10.41 -7.57
CA TRP A 272 3.88 -9.57 -8.40
C TRP A 272 4.49 -8.19 -8.57
N HIS A 273 4.90 -7.52 -7.49
CA HIS A 273 5.49 -6.19 -7.53
C HIS A 273 6.73 -6.10 -8.44
N ILE A 274 7.61 -7.10 -8.41
CA ILE A 274 8.79 -7.17 -9.29
C ILE A 274 8.36 -7.24 -10.76
N VAL A 275 7.41 -8.13 -11.08
CA VAL A 275 6.89 -8.28 -12.45
C VAL A 275 6.21 -7.00 -12.92
N THR A 276 5.37 -6.39 -12.09
CA THR A 276 4.66 -5.15 -12.44
C THR A 276 5.62 -4.00 -12.69
N ASN A 277 6.64 -3.85 -11.84
CA ASN A 277 7.63 -2.80 -11.99
C ASN A 277 8.45 -2.97 -13.27
N ALA A 278 8.81 -4.21 -13.64
CA ALA A 278 9.51 -4.48 -14.89
C ALA A 278 8.66 -4.02 -16.10
N VAL A 279 7.38 -4.40 -16.14
CA VAL A 279 6.46 -4.00 -17.22
C VAL A 279 6.28 -2.47 -17.29
N LEU A 280 6.08 -1.82 -16.14
CA LEU A 280 5.92 -0.37 -16.06
C LEU A 280 7.18 0.37 -16.50
N LEU A 281 8.37 -0.09 -16.09
CA LEU A 281 9.64 0.50 -16.52
C LEU A 281 9.84 0.37 -18.04
N CYS A 282 9.51 -0.79 -18.62
CA CYS A 282 9.54 -0.95 -20.08
C CYS A 282 8.58 0.03 -20.79
N ALA A 283 7.38 0.22 -20.24
CA ALA A 283 6.40 1.18 -20.76
C ALA A 283 6.93 2.63 -20.71
N LEU A 284 7.53 3.03 -19.59
CA LEU A 284 8.09 4.36 -19.40
C LEU A 284 9.26 4.63 -20.36
N ILE A 285 10.16 3.66 -20.56
CA ILE A 285 11.25 3.77 -21.52
C ILE A 285 10.71 3.96 -22.94
N TYR A 286 9.68 3.19 -23.31
CA TYR A 286 9.02 3.35 -24.61
C TYR A 286 8.42 4.76 -24.78
N GLU A 287 7.64 5.23 -23.80
CA GLU A 287 7.03 6.57 -23.84
C GLU A 287 8.08 7.67 -23.98
N MET A 288 9.17 7.62 -23.18
CA MET A 288 10.29 8.55 -23.29
C MET A 288 10.95 8.52 -24.68
N SER A 289 11.26 7.33 -25.20
CA SER A 289 11.90 7.17 -26.51
C SER A 289 11.03 7.69 -27.67
N SER A 290 9.72 7.47 -27.59
CA SER A 290 8.76 7.92 -28.59
C SER A 290 8.58 9.45 -28.58
N SER A 291 8.58 10.05 -27.39
CA SER A 291 8.48 11.50 -27.21
C SER A 291 9.72 12.22 -27.77
N VAL A 292 10.92 11.74 -27.47
CA VAL A 292 12.19 12.27 -28.01
C VAL A 292 12.21 12.18 -29.53
N ARG A 293 11.77 11.05 -30.10
CA ARG A 293 11.69 10.89 -31.57
C ARG A 293 10.69 11.85 -32.20
N GLY A 294 9.54 12.08 -31.55
CA GLY A 294 8.55 13.07 -31.97
C GLY A 294 9.11 14.48 -32.01
N TYR A 295 9.83 14.88 -30.96
CA TYR A 295 10.50 16.19 -30.87
C TYR A 295 11.52 16.39 -32.01
N ASN A 296 12.41 15.42 -32.23
CA ASN A 296 13.43 15.49 -33.28
C ASN A 296 12.85 15.54 -34.71
N ASN A 297 11.67 14.96 -34.91
CA ASN A 297 10.96 15.02 -36.19
C ASN A 297 10.28 16.38 -36.40
N ALA A 298 9.69 16.95 -35.34
CA ALA A 298 9.12 18.29 -35.38
C ALA A 298 10.21 19.36 -35.65
N GLU A 299 11.36 19.25 -35.00
CA GLU A 299 12.49 20.16 -35.21
C GLU A 299 13.04 20.07 -36.66
N ARG A 300 13.15 18.85 -37.22
CA ARG A 300 13.52 18.68 -38.63
C ARG A 300 12.50 19.29 -39.57
N ASN A 301 11.21 19.07 -39.35
CA ASN A 301 10.16 19.61 -40.22
C ASN A 301 10.16 21.15 -40.25
N VAL A 302 10.43 21.81 -39.11
CA VAL A 302 10.58 23.27 -39.03
C VAL A 302 11.83 23.77 -39.78
N LYS A 303 12.90 22.97 -39.79
CA LYS A 303 14.17 23.33 -40.45
C LYS A 303 14.14 23.18 -41.97
N TYR A 304 13.30 22.27 -42.50
CA TYR A 304 13.10 22.07 -43.95
C TYR A 304 11.94 22.89 -44.53
N SER A 305 11.14 23.57 -43.70
CA SER A 305 10.07 24.48 -44.13
C SER A 305 10.49 25.95 -44.21
N ARG A 306 11.78 26.26 -44.04
CA ARG A 306 12.41 27.56 -44.28
C ARG A 306 13.37 27.45 -45.44
#